data_AF-B8EIH0-F1
#
_entry.id   AF-B8EIH0-F1
#
_cell.length_a   1.000
_cell.length_b   1.000
_cell.length_c   1.000
_cell.angle_alpha   90.00
_cell.angle_beta   90.00
_cell.angle_gamma   90.00
#
_symmetry.space_group_name_H-M   'P 1'
#
loop_
_entity.id
_entity.type
_entity.pdbx_description
1 polymer ?
#
loop_
_entity_poly.entity_id
_entity_poly.type
_entity_poly.pdbx_seq_one_letter_code
_entity_poly.pdbx_strand_id
1 'polypeptide(L)'
;MANFKIAETGEDISWFDLPLNRKIKLLQWGGDAKGDKLDVALDRSVANVDLTILPDKASAASTLFTLSGSAAGTSFSVAAYLPDGSRTARYSQDLAVRVCGQPIKQPGYAVDLVSDLAISGTPNQVYLYSRIFRGPADDRNVLSQDTRPGHYNCGDVAAAYGVKIFSKPTVTAYFTYYIPLKQTDPSVELKMDDLRFNADRVRQGIAKIKSYLSTGTPVRVWMIHHDGFKTFITGDWRSHFLTIVGHSANKFLYLDPWPHGSRLDYDGGMYAKTRNVFMGELEYDMAHLELGIGSPAGKLGLHDYKVIAGP
;
A
#
# COMPACT_ATOMS: atom_id res chain seq x y z
N MET A 1 14.80 3.53 27.27
CA MET A 1 13.52 2.82 27.52
C MET A 1 13.43 1.70 26.49
N ALA A 2 13.10 0.48 26.90
CA ALA A 2 13.03 -0.66 26.00
C ALA A 2 11.71 -0.67 25.23
N ASN A 3 11.74 -1.00 23.95
CA ASN A 3 10.57 -1.07 23.09
C ASN A 3 10.78 -2.04 21.91
N PHE A 4 9.70 -2.31 21.15
CA PHE A 4 9.77 -3.13 19.95
C PHE A 4 9.80 -2.26 18.71
N LYS A 5 10.59 -2.69 17.71
CA LYS A 5 10.85 -1.97 16.48
C LYS A 5 10.79 -2.88 15.26
N ILE A 6 10.45 -2.29 14.12
CA ILE A 6 10.75 -2.85 12.80
C ILE A 6 12.27 -2.81 12.60
N ALA A 7 12.89 -3.97 12.39
CA ALA A 7 14.35 -4.09 12.37
C ALA A 7 15.00 -3.29 11.22
N GLU A 8 14.33 -3.20 10.06
CA GLU A 8 14.88 -2.51 8.89
C GLU A 8 14.88 -0.99 9.02
N THR A 9 13.87 -0.42 9.70
CA THR A 9 13.63 1.03 9.73
C THR A 9 13.84 1.66 11.10
N GLY A 10 13.85 0.86 12.17
CA GLY A 10 13.87 1.34 13.54
C GLY A 10 12.57 1.97 14.00
N GLU A 11 11.48 1.86 13.23
CA GLU A 11 10.15 2.36 13.57
C GLU A 11 9.61 1.62 14.80
N ASP A 12 9.14 2.37 15.80
CA ASP A 12 8.52 1.81 16.99
C ASP A 12 7.16 1.20 16.69
N ILE A 13 6.93 0.01 17.25
CA ILE A 13 5.69 -0.73 17.08
C ILE A 13 5.15 -1.21 18.43
N SER A 14 3.84 -1.07 18.62
CA SER A 14 3.10 -1.67 19.73
C SER A 14 2.23 -2.84 19.29
N TRP A 15 2.11 -3.05 17.97
CA TRP A 15 1.38 -4.18 17.40
C TRP A 15 2.02 -4.64 16.08
N PHE A 16 1.80 -5.91 15.72
CA PHE A 16 2.21 -6.46 14.43
C PHE A 16 1.23 -7.54 13.96
N ASP A 17 0.79 -7.47 12.71
CA ASP A 17 -0.03 -8.52 12.10
C ASP A 17 0.88 -9.48 11.31
N LEU A 18 0.91 -10.74 11.75
CA LEU A 18 1.78 -11.78 11.22
C LEU A 18 1.03 -12.59 10.16
N PRO A 19 1.47 -12.61 8.90
CA PRO A 19 0.82 -13.44 7.90
C PRO A 19 1.03 -14.93 8.20
N LEU A 20 0.02 -15.75 7.90
CA LEU A 20 0.06 -17.18 8.22
C LEU A 20 1.29 -17.85 7.61
N ASN A 21 1.98 -18.68 8.39
CA ASN A 21 3.17 -19.43 8.01
C ASN A 21 4.38 -18.58 7.56
N ARG A 22 4.35 -17.26 7.74
CA ARG A 22 5.50 -16.39 7.48
C ARG A 22 6.39 -16.33 8.71
N LYS A 23 7.70 -16.38 8.49
CA LYS A 23 8.72 -16.10 9.51
C LYS A 23 9.19 -14.66 9.35
N ILE A 24 8.90 -13.82 10.33
CA ILE A 24 9.18 -12.38 10.32
C ILE A 24 10.25 -12.06 11.36
N LYS A 25 11.22 -11.23 10.99
CA LYS A 25 12.30 -10.76 11.86
C LYS A 25 11.93 -9.41 12.49
N LEU A 26 12.03 -9.30 13.81
CA LEU A 26 11.70 -8.10 14.56
C LEU A 26 12.78 -7.80 15.60
N LEU A 27 12.76 -6.59 16.15
CA LEU A 27 13.78 -6.09 17.06
C LEU A 27 13.15 -5.64 18.37
N GLN A 28 13.65 -6.16 19.48
CA GLN A 28 13.52 -5.53 20.78
C GLN A 28 14.72 -4.60 20.94
N TRP A 29 14.47 -3.30 21.12
CA TRP A 29 15.49 -2.27 21.22
C TRP A 29 15.63 -1.74 22.64
N GLY A 30 16.88 -1.57 23.07
CA GLY A 30 17.25 -1.02 24.38
C GLY A 30 17.30 -2.07 25.48
N GLY A 31 18.16 -1.84 26.48
CA GLY A 31 18.42 -2.80 27.55
C GLY A 31 17.83 -2.39 28.88
N ASP A 32 18.24 -3.10 29.92
CA ASP A 32 17.96 -2.74 31.30
C ASP A 32 18.69 -1.46 31.75
N ALA A 33 18.58 -1.10 33.03
CA ALA A 33 19.22 0.10 33.58
C ALA A 33 20.76 0.05 33.55
N LYS A 34 21.34 -1.14 33.40
CA LYS A 34 22.78 -1.38 33.27
C LYS A 34 23.21 -1.47 31.81
N GLY A 35 22.27 -1.50 30.87
CA GLY A 35 22.52 -1.66 29.44
C GLY A 35 22.59 -3.13 29.01
N ASP A 36 22.21 -4.06 29.86
CA ASP A 36 22.17 -5.49 29.54
C ASP A 36 20.98 -5.81 28.63
N LYS A 37 21.13 -6.85 27.79
CA LYS A 37 20.06 -7.31 26.90
C LYS A 37 18.90 -7.86 27.70
N LEU A 38 17.71 -7.66 27.16
CA LEU A 38 16.48 -8.23 27.70
C LEU A 38 16.20 -9.58 27.05
N ASP A 39 15.66 -10.50 27.85
CA ASP A 39 15.12 -11.76 27.38
C ASP A 39 13.80 -11.50 26.66
N VAL A 40 13.68 -11.95 25.42
CA VAL A 40 12.43 -11.84 24.65
C VAL A 40 11.72 -13.18 24.64
N ALA A 41 10.44 -13.18 25.01
CA ALA A 41 9.63 -14.39 24.98
C ALA A 41 8.16 -14.06 24.74
N LEU A 42 7.37 -15.08 24.40
CA LEU A 42 5.91 -14.98 24.42
C LEU A 42 5.43 -14.72 25.87
N ASP A 43 4.35 -13.96 26.01
CA ASP A 43 3.71 -13.67 27.31
C ASP A 43 3.15 -14.93 27.99
N ARG A 44 2.85 -15.96 27.19
CA ARG A 44 2.36 -17.27 27.61
C ARG A 44 2.76 -18.33 26.59
N SER A 45 2.56 -19.61 26.93
CA SER A 45 2.64 -20.68 25.94
C SER A 45 1.47 -20.56 24.96
N VAL A 46 1.78 -20.50 23.67
CA VAL A 46 0.80 -20.38 22.59
C VAL A 46 1.11 -21.46 21.58
N ALA A 47 0.19 -22.42 21.41
CA ALA A 47 0.33 -23.45 20.40
C ALA A 47 0.42 -22.81 19.00
N ASN A 48 1.19 -23.44 18.10
CA ASN A 48 1.31 -23.00 16.70
C ASN A 48 1.95 -21.61 16.53
N VAL A 49 2.70 -21.15 17.52
CA VAL A 49 3.50 -19.91 17.46
C VAL A 49 4.93 -20.23 17.89
N ASP A 50 5.87 -19.88 17.03
CA ASP A 50 7.30 -20.04 17.30
C ASP A 50 7.96 -18.67 17.42
N LEU A 51 8.71 -18.48 18.50
CA LEU A 51 9.62 -17.36 18.69
C LEU A 51 11.04 -17.90 18.81
N THR A 52 11.96 -17.37 18.00
CA THR A 52 13.38 -17.76 18.06
C THR A 52 14.25 -16.52 18.18
N ILE A 53 15.05 -16.46 19.24
CA ILE A 53 16.08 -15.44 19.40
C ILE A 53 17.20 -15.68 18.39
N LEU A 54 17.62 -14.62 17.71
CA LEU A 54 18.70 -14.68 16.74
C LEU A 54 20.04 -14.32 17.39
N PRO A 55 21.13 -15.03 17.04
CA PRO A 55 22.46 -14.77 17.57
C PRO A 55 23.12 -13.49 16.99
N ASP A 56 22.49 -12.86 16.00
CA ASP A 56 23.01 -11.71 15.26
C ASP A 56 23.40 -10.53 16.16
N LYS A 57 24.42 -9.78 15.73
CA LYS A 57 24.86 -8.51 16.33
C LYS A 57 23.79 -7.42 16.15
N ALA A 58 22.77 -7.40 17.00
CA ALA A 58 22.10 -6.15 17.34
C ALA A 58 23.02 -5.29 18.23
N SER A 59 22.71 -4.01 18.45
CA SER A 59 23.45 -3.18 19.41
C SER A 59 23.55 -3.89 20.77
N ALA A 60 24.56 -3.56 21.58
CA ALA A 60 24.90 -4.32 22.80
C ALA A 60 23.71 -4.61 23.73
N ALA A 61 22.71 -3.71 23.73
CA ALA A 61 21.53 -3.77 24.57
C ALA A 61 20.24 -4.24 23.86
N SER A 62 20.30 -4.74 22.63
CA SER A 62 19.10 -5.11 21.84
C SER A 62 19.03 -6.60 21.54
N THR A 63 17.81 -7.12 21.43
CA THR A 63 17.53 -8.53 21.15
C THR A 63 16.77 -8.69 19.84
N LEU A 64 17.38 -9.37 18.89
CA LEU A 64 16.79 -9.65 17.59
C LEU A 64 16.12 -11.02 17.63
N PHE A 65 14.91 -11.13 17.08
CA PHE A 65 14.15 -12.37 17.13
C PHE A 65 13.35 -12.58 15.85
N THR A 66 12.90 -13.82 15.66
CA THR A 66 11.95 -14.18 14.62
C THR A 66 10.67 -14.71 15.23
N LEU A 67 9.58 -14.47 14.53
CA LEU A 67 8.24 -14.90 14.90
C LEU A 67 7.57 -15.57 13.71
N SER A 68 6.94 -16.72 13.93
CA SER A 68 6.07 -17.40 12.96
C SER A 68 4.83 -17.96 13.65
N GLY A 69 3.73 -18.07 12.91
CA GLY A 69 2.50 -18.66 13.42
C GLY A 69 1.75 -19.43 12.33
N SER A 70 1.21 -20.59 12.68
CA SER A 70 0.54 -21.50 11.74
C SER A 70 -0.96 -21.68 12.00
N ALA A 71 -1.53 -20.94 12.96
CA ALA A 71 -2.97 -20.93 13.25
C ALA A 71 -3.56 -19.51 13.13
N ALA A 72 -4.30 -19.25 12.05
CA ALA A 72 -4.94 -17.96 11.81
C ALA A 72 -5.94 -17.58 12.93
N GLY A 73 -6.02 -16.30 13.26
CA GLY A 73 -6.85 -15.79 14.36
C GLY A 73 -6.18 -15.85 15.74
N THR A 74 -5.04 -16.52 15.87
CA THR A 74 -4.28 -16.57 17.13
C THR A 74 -3.77 -15.18 17.50
N SER A 75 -4.05 -14.73 18.73
CA SER A 75 -3.54 -13.49 19.29
C SER A 75 -2.71 -13.75 20.54
N PHE A 76 -1.59 -13.06 20.66
CA PHE A 76 -0.62 -13.22 21.75
C PHE A 76 0.24 -11.97 21.89
N SER A 77 1.10 -11.96 22.91
CA SER A 77 2.02 -10.85 23.15
C SER A 77 3.46 -11.32 23.19
N VAL A 78 4.37 -10.47 22.74
CA VAL A 78 5.81 -10.64 22.94
C VAL A 78 6.25 -9.63 23.99
N ALA A 79 6.94 -10.10 25.02
CA ALA A 79 7.38 -9.29 26.14
C ALA A 79 8.91 -9.35 26.28
N ALA A 80 9.47 -8.26 26.82
CA ALA A 80 10.87 -8.17 27.19
C ALA A 80 11.02 -8.27 28.71
N TYR A 81 11.87 -9.18 29.17
CA TYR A 81 12.08 -9.54 30.57
C TYR A 81 13.50 -9.22 30.98
N LEU A 82 13.71 -8.99 32.29
CA LEU A 82 15.05 -8.98 32.85
C LEU A 82 15.71 -10.36 32.69
N PRO A 83 17.04 -10.43 32.47
CA PRO A 83 17.77 -11.67 32.20
C PRO A 83 18.00 -12.55 33.45
N ASP A 84 17.11 -12.47 34.45
CA ASP A 84 17.24 -13.19 35.73
C ASP A 84 16.65 -14.61 35.72
N GLY A 85 16.18 -15.07 34.56
CA GLY A 85 15.58 -16.39 34.35
C GLY A 85 14.18 -16.56 34.95
N SER A 86 13.68 -15.61 35.74
CA SER A 86 12.35 -15.68 36.36
C SER A 86 11.22 -15.38 35.38
N ARG A 87 11.49 -14.53 34.37
CA ARG A 87 10.48 -13.94 33.47
C ARG A 87 9.28 -13.32 34.22
N THR A 88 9.43 -12.95 35.49
CA THR A 88 8.34 -12.37 36.28
C THR A 88 8.30 -10.85 36.19
N ALA A 89 9.42 -10.20 35.89
CA ALA A 89 9.53 -8.75 35.78
C ALA A 89 9.55 -8.29 34.32
N ARG A 90 8.45 -7.67 33.86
CA ARG A 90 8.36 -7.05 32.54
C ARG A 90 9.12 -5.72 32.53
N TYR A 91 9.90 -5.49 31.47
CA TYR A 91 10.75 -4.29 31.36
C TYR A 91 10.30 -3.32 30.26
N SER A 92 9.39 -3.74 29.37
CA SER A 92 8.78 -2.89 28.34
C SER A 92 7.28 -3.14 28.22
N GLN A 93 6.61 -2.26 27.47
CA GLN A 93 5.28 -2.59 26.94
C GLN A 93 5.40 -3.79 25.99
N ASP A 94 4.43 -4.69 26.06
CA ASP A 94 4.34 -5.86 25.19
C ASP A 94 4.04 -5.44 23.74
N LEU A 95 4.60 -6.18 22.78
CA LEU A 95 4.18 -6.14 21.39
C LEU A 95 2.97 -7.06 21.21
N ALA A 96 1.81 -6.50 20.87
CA ALA A 96 0.63 -7.28 20.54
C ALA A 96 0.75 -7.89 19.13
N VAL A 97 0.56 -9.20 18.99
CA VAL A 97 0.67 -9.88 17.70
C VAL A 97 -0.59 -10.69 17.40
N ARG A 98 -1.03 -10.65 16.13
CA ARG A 98 -2.10 -11.49 15.60
C ARG A 98 -1.62 -12.27 14.39
N VAL A 99 -1.79 -13.59 14.40
CA VAL A 99 -1.64 -14.42 13.20
C VAL A 99 -2.87 -14.21 12.31
N CYS A 100 -2.64 -13.74 11.09
CA CYS A 100 -3.68 -13.44 10.10
C CYS A 100 -3.90 -14.63 9.15
N GLY A 101 -4.69 -14.43 8.09
CA GLY A 101 -4.93 -15.45 7.07
C GLY A 101 -3.71 -15.71 6.19
N GLN A 102 -3.85 -16.71 5.31
CA GLN A 102 -2.89 -16.96 4.24
C GLN A 102 -2.94 -15.81 3.23
N PRO A 103 -1.83 -15.09 2.98
CA PRO A 103 -1.78 -14.07 1.95
C PRO A 103 -2.11 -14.63 0.55
N ILE A 104 -3.05 -14.00 -0.15
CA ILE A 104 -3.38 -14.29 -1.56
C ILE A 104 -3.47 -13.00 -2.38
N LYS A 105 -3.45 -13.07 -3.70
CA LYS A 105 -3.70 -11.90 -4.56
C LYS A 105 -5.18 -11.58 -4.61
N GLN A 106 -5.52 -10.33 -4.93
CA GLN A 106 -6.90 -9.96 -5.30
C GLN A 106 -7.42 -10.93 -6.37
N PRO A 107 -8.63 -11.51 -6.20
CA PRO A 107 -9.17 -12.48 -7.15
C PRO A 107 -9.19 -11.95 -8.59
N GLY A 108 -8.67 -12.76 -9.52
CA GLY A 108 -8.59 -12.41 -10.94
C GLY A 108 -7.38 -11.54 -11.35
N TYR A 109 -6.56 -11.10 -10.40
CA TYR A 109 -5.36 -10.30 -10.68
C TYR A 109 -4.13 -11.18 -10.87
N ALA A 110 -3.40 -10.94 -11.97
CA ALA A 110 -2.12 -11.59 -12.23
C ALA A 110 -0.99 -10.97 -11.41
N VAL A 111 -1.02 -9.64 -11.27
CA VAL A 111 -0.11 -8.86 -10.42
C VAL A 111 -0.92 -8.05 -9.43
N ASP A 112 -0.53 -8.12 -8.17
CA ASP A 112 -1.09 -7.35 -7.07
C ASP A 112 0.05 -7.04 -6.08
N LEU A 113 0.72 -5.90 -6.30
CA LEU A 113 1.86 -5.50 -5.50
C LEU A 113 1.50 -5.23 -4.04
N VAL A 114 0.23 -4.94 -3.73
CA VAL A 114 -0.24 -4.73 -2.35
C VAL A 114 -0.26 -6.06 -1.62
N SER A 115 -0.82 -7.11 -2.21
CA SER A 115 -0.79 -8.45 -1.62
C SER A 115 0.64 -8.99 -1.47
N ASP A 116 1.53 -8.65 -2.41
CA ASP A 116 2.92 -9.10 -2.41
C ASP A 116 3.69 -8.62 -1.16
N LEU A 117 3.27 -7.48 -0.56
CA LEU A 117 3.80 -6.99 0.72
C LEU A 117 3.59 -8.02 1.85
N ALA A 118 2.43 -8.67 1.89
CA ALA A 118 2.11 -9.69 2.90
C ALA A 118 2.66 -11.08 2.50
N ILE A 119 2.62 -11.43 1.21
CA ILE A 119 3.08 -12.72 0.68
C ILE A 119 4.59 -12.87 0.85
N SER A 120 5.34 -11.83 0.48
CA SER A 120 6.79 -11.91 0.27
C SER A 120 7.59 -10.76 0.88
N GLY A 121 6.95 -9.65 1.24
CA GLY A 121 7.61 -8.43 1.69
C GLY A 121 8.40 -8.54 3.01
N THR A 122 9.24 -7.54 3.25
CA THR A 122 9.99 -7.37 4.52
C THR A 122 9.04 -7.11 5.70
N PRO A 123 9.51 -7.26 6.96
CA PRO A 123 8.75 -6.86 8.14
C PRO A 123 8.16 -5.45 8.04
N ASN A 124 8.94 -4.47 7.57
CA ASN A 124 8.42 -3.13 7.28
C ASN A 124 7.26 -3.12 6.27
N GLN A 125 7.38 -3.88 5.18
CA GLN A 125 6.35 -3.95 4.15
C GLN A 125 5.06 -4.62 4.64
N VAL A 126 5.18 -5.67 5.44
CA VAL A 126 4.04 -6.32 6.11
C VAL A 126 3.36 -5.36 7.08
N TYR A 127 4.14 -4.57 7.82
CA TYR A 127 3.61 -3.55 8.71
C TYR A 127 2.89 -2.43 7.96
N LEU A 128 3.49 -1.92 6.87
CA LEU A 128 2.86 -0.94 5.99
C LEU A 128 1.56 -1.47 5.34
N TYR A 129 1.56 -2.71 4.86
CA TYR A 129 0.34 -3.39 4.40
C TYR A 129 -0.74 -3.32 5.48
N SER A 130 -0.40 -3.65 6.72
CA SER A 130 -1.35 -3.64 7.82
C SER A 130 -1.87 -2.24 8.12
N ARG A 131 -1.01 -1.21 8.02
CA ARG A 131 -1.40 0.20 8.17
C ARG A 131 -2.28 0.71 7.02
N ILE A 132 -2.15 0.18 5.80
CA ILE A 132 -3.03 0.52 4.67
C ILE A 132 -4.48 0.11 4.98
N PHE A 133 -4.68 -1.09 5.55
CA PHE A 133 -6.02 -1.65 5.78
C PHE A 133 -6.61 -1.33 7.15
N ARG A 134 -5.78 -1.25 8.20
CA ARG A 134 -6.22 -0.97 9.57
C ARG A 134 -6.05 0.48 9.99
N GLY A 135 -5.38 1.30 9.17
CA GLY A 135 -5.23 2.72 9.40
C GLY A 135 -6.57 3.46 9.33
N PRO A 136 -6.63 4.71 9.83
CA PRO A 136 -7.82 5.52 9.74
C PRO A 136 -8.18 5.81 8.28
N ALA A 137 -9.44 6.12 8.01
CA ALA A 137 -9.96 6.43 6.68
C ALA A 137 -9.76 7.92 6.29
N ASP A 138 -8.79 8.61 6.90
CA ASP A 138 -8.59 10.05 6.82
C ASP A 138 -7.14 10.43 6.47
N ASP A 139 -6.81 11.71 6.64
CA ASP A 139 -5.50 12.30 6.32
C ASP A 139 -4.32 11.73 7.12
N ARG A 140 -4.58 10.90 8.14
CA ARG A 140 -3.56 10.20 8.93
C ARG A 140 -3.21 8.83 8.36
N ASN A 141 -3.91 8.35 7.32
CA ASN A 141 -3.58 7.09 6.67
C ASN A 141 -2.21 7.16 6.00
N VAL A 142 -1.50 6.03 5.91
CA VAL A 142 -0.20 5.95 5.23
C VAL A 142 -0.27 6.26 3.73
N LEU A 143 -1.45 6.13 3.13
CA LEU A 143 -1.72 6.49 1.74
C LEU A 143 -2.15 7.94 1.56
N SER A 144 -2.67 8.62 2.58
CA SER A 144 -3.26 9.94 2.34
C SER A 144 -2.23 10.98 1.92
N GLN A 145 -2.65 11.87 1.02
CA GLN A 145 -2.03 13.18 0.86
C GLN A 145 -2.31 14.06 2.08
N ASP A 146 -1.47 15.09 2.24
CA ASP A 146 -1.63 16.14 3.23
C ASP A 146 -1.87 17.45 2.48
N THR A 147 -3.11 17.93 2.52
CA THR A 147 -3.53 19.11 1.75
C THR A 147 -3.21 20.44 2.42
N ARG A 148 -2.49 20.43 3.55
CA ARG A 148 -2.08 21.66 4.23
C ARG A 148 -1.03 22.42 3.40
N PRO A 149 -1.00 23.77 3.45
CA PRO A 149 0.01 24.56 2.74
C PRO A 149 1.44 24.11 3.09
N GLY A 150 2.28 23.86 2.09
CA GLY A 150 3.67 23.42 2.26
C GLY A 150 3.86 21.90 2.38
N HIS A 151 2.80 21.11 2.23
CA HIS A 151 2.84 19.64 2.25
C HIS A 151 2.69 19.02 0.85
N TYR A 152 2.95 17.71 0.74
CA TYR A 152 2.93 16.96 -0.51
C TYR A 152 1.52 16.85 -1.11
N ASN A 153 1.37 17.28 -2.37
CA ASN A 153 0.11 17.13 -3.12
C ASN A 153 -0.09 15.68 -3.62
N CYS A 154 -1.24 15.40 -4.27
CA CYS A 154 -1.55 14.07 -4.81
C CYS A 154 -0.44 13.51 -5.71
N GLY A 155 0.16 14.35 -6.54
CA GLY A 155 1.23 13.96 -7.46
C GLY A 155 2.48 13.49 -6.72
N ASP A 156 2.92 14.24 -5.72
CA ASP A 156 4.12 13.92 -4.94
C ASP A 156 3.92 12.63 -4.12
N VAL A 157 2.77 12.48 -3.47
CA VAL A 157 2.45 11.29 -2.68
C VAL A 157 2.34 10.05 -3.56
N ALA A 158 1.64 10.14 -4.69
CA ALA A 158 1.54 9.05 -5.65
C ALA A 158 2.92 8.62 -6.19
N ALA A 159 3.82 9.58 -6.44
CA ALA A 159 5.19 9.27 -6.88
C ALA A 159 6.04 8.63 -5.76
N ALA A 160 5.82 9.03 -4.52
CA ALA A 160 6.58 8.52 -3.37
C ALA A 160 6.22 7.08 -2.97
N TYR A 161 5.01 6.60 -3.29
CA TYR A 161 4.55 5.25 -2.88
C TYR A 161 5.49 4.13 -3.27
N GLY A 162 6.06 4.16 -4.48
CA GLY A 162 7.05 3.18 -4.91
C GLY A 162 8.13 2.98 -3.85
N VAL A 163 8.84 4.05 -3.51
CA VAL A 163 9.98 3.97 -2.59
C VAL A 163 9.49 3.67 -1.17
N LYS A 164 8.42 4.35 -0.74
CA LYS A 164 7.87 4.26 0.62
C LYS A 164 7.31 2.87 0.95
N ILE A 165 6.62 2.23 0.02
CA ILE A 165 5.83 1.02 0.25
C ILE A 165 6.46 -0.19 -0.44
N PHE A 166 6.87 -0.04 -1.70
CA PHE A 166 7.30 -1.16 -2.54
C PHE A 166 8.82 -1.29 -2.68
N SER A 167 9.58 -0.37 -2.06
CA SER A 167 11.05 -0.29 -2.14
C SER A 167 11.57 -0.21 -3.58
N LYS A 168 10.78 0.38 -4.50
CA LYS A 168 11.11 0.55 -5.92
C LYS A 168 10.68 1.93 -6.40
N PRO A 169 11.36 2.59 -7.35
CA PRO A 169 10.87 3.86 -7.86
C PRO A 169 9.47 3.70 -8.49
N THR A 170 8.63 4.72 -8.36
CA THR A 170 7.39 4.81 -9.13
C THR A 170 7.71 5.33 -10.53
N VAL A 171 7.14 4.74 -11.58
CA VAL A 171 7.23 5.33 -12.92
C VAL A 171 6.39 6.60 -12.97
N THR A 172 7.01 7.70 -13.37
CA THR A 172 6.39 9.04 -13.40
C THR A 172 6.37 9.68 -14.79
N ALA A 173 6.84 8.95 -15.82
CA ALA A 173 6.83 9.42 -17.20
C ALA A 173 5.38 9.56 -17.73
N TYR A 174 5.13 10.63 -18.50
CA TYR A 174 3.81 10.94 -19.02
C TYR A 174 3.82 11.20 -20.53
N PHE A 175 3.01 10.42 -21.22
CA PHE A 175 2.60 10.62 -22.59
C PHE A 175 1.09 10.70 -22.63
N THR A 176 0.59 11.71 -23.33
CA THR A 176 -0.85 11.96 -23.43
C THR A 176 -1.55 10.90 -24.28
N TYR A 177 -2.61 10.31 -23.73
CA TYR A 177 -3.43 9.32 -24.42
C TYR A 177 -4.64 9.92 -25.13
N TYR A 178 -5.17 11.05 -24.64
CA TYR A 178 -6.34 11.69 -25.25
C TYR A 178 -5.99 12.42 -26.55
N ILE A 179 -7.00 12.57 -27.40
CA ILE A 179 -6.95 13.40 -28.60
C ILE A 179 -7.41 14.79 -28.20
N PRO A 180 -6.58 15.84 -28.34
CA PRO A 180 -7.01 17.21 -28.04
C PRO A 180 -8.25 17.57 -28.86
N LEU A 181 -9.33 17.94 -28.18
CA LEU A 181 -10.57 18.32 -28.83
C LEU A 181 -10.41 19.71 -29.45
N LYS A 182 -10.65 19.86 -30.75
CA LYS A 182 -10.69 21.18 -31.38
C LYS A 182 -11.90 21.95 -30.85
N GLN A 183 -11.67 22.79 -29.86
CA GLN A 183 -12.69 23.65 -29.32
C GLN A 183 -12.99 24.78 -30.31
N THR A 184 -14.19 24.76 -30.88
CA THR A 184 -14.67 25.81 -31.80
C THR A 184 -15.14 27.05 -31.05
N ASP A 185 -15.55 26.91 -29.79
CA ASP A 185 -15.91 28.00 -28.88
C ASP A 185 -15.17 27.85 -27.53
N PRO A 186 -14.23 28.75 -27.19
CA PRO A 186 -13.49 28.75 -25.93
C PRO A 186 -14.35 28.84 -24.66
N SER A 187 -15.60 29.30 -24.78
CA SER A 187 -16.55 29.41 -23.67
C SER A 187 -17.18 28.06 -23.29
N VAL A 188 -17.19 27.08 -24.20
CA VAL A 188 -17.74 25.76 -23.95
C VAL A 188 -16.80 24.95 -23.07
N GLU A 189 -17.29 24.46 -21.96
CA GLU A 189 -16.54 23.52 -21.13
C GLU A 189 -16.78 22.08 -21.58
N LEU A 190 -15.70 21.31 -21.68
CA LEU A 190 -15.75 19.92 -22.11
C LEU A 190 -16.11 19.01 -20.93
N LYS A 191 -16.89 17.96 -21.22
CA LYS A 191 -17.28 16.96 -20.23
C LYS A 191 -16.40 15.72 -20.35
N MET A 192 -16.29 14.95 -19.27
CA MET A 192 -15.50 13.72 -19.25
C MET A 192 -15.96 12.73 -20.31
N ASP A 193 -17.27 12.69 -20.59
CA ASP A 193 -17.87 11.83 -21.62
C ASP A 193 -17.53 12.26 -23.05
N ASP A 194 -17.06 13.50 -23.25
CA ASP A 194 -16.60 14.00 -24.55
C ASP A 194 -15.17 13.54 -24.87
N LEU A 195 -14.40 13.06 -23.87
CA LEU A 195 -13.03 12.62 -24.08
C LEU A 195 -12.98 11.45 -25.06
N ARG A 196 -12.08 11.57 -26.03
CA ARG A 196 -11.72 10.50 -26.96
C ARG A 196 -10.22 10.29 -26.92
N PHE A 197 -9.83 9.05 -27.11
CA PHE A 197 -8.45 8.60 -26.94
C PHE A 197 -7.87 8.06 -28.24
N ASN A 198 -6.56 8.22 -28.38
CA ASN A 198 -5.83 7.52 -29.42
C ASN A 198 -5.65 6.07 -28.99
N ALA A 199 -6.38 5.15 -29.64
CA ALA A 199 -6.41 3.73 -29.28
C ALA A 199 -5.01 3.08 -29.27
N ASP A 200 -4.12 3.46 -30.18
CA ASP A 200 -2.76 2.91 -30.23
C ASP A 200 -1.92 3.38 -29.05
N ARG A 201 -2.03 4.66 -28.67
CA ARG A 201 -1.35 5.18 -27.46
C ARG A 201 -1.88 4.52 -26.19
N VAL A 202 -3.20 4.35 -26.08
CA VAL A 202 -3.80 3.64 -24.93
C VAL A 202 -3.30 2.19 -24.88
N ARG A 203 -3.29 1.48 -26.01
CA ARG A 203 -2.78 0.09 -26.09
C ARG A 203 -1.32 0.00 -25.65
N GLN A 204 -0.48 0.90 -26.14
CA GLN A 204 0.94 0.96 -25.74
C GLN A 204 1.10 1.29 -24.26
N GLY A 205 0.32 2.25 -23.74
CA GLY A 205 0.29 2.60 -22.33
C GLY A 205 -0.08 1.41 -21.44
N ILE A 206 -1.15 0.68 -21.79
CA ILE A 206 -1.57 -0.55 -21.09
C ILE A 206 -0.43 -1.57 -21.06
N ALA A 207 0.20 -1.83 -22.21
CA ALA A 207 1.29 -2.79 -22.31
C ALA A 207 2.50 -2.39 -21.44
N LYS A 208 2.89 -1.12 -21.47
CA LYS A 208 3.99 -0.60 -20.62
C LYS A 208 3.66 -0.66 -19.14
N ILE A 209 2.46 -0.25 -18.75
CA ILE A 209 1.99 -0.34 -17.35
C ILE A 209 2.11 -1.79 -16.87
N LYS A 210 1.56 -2.75 -17.63
CA LYS A 210 1.66 -4.19 -17.30
C LYS A 210 3.12 -4.65 -17.17
N SER A 211 3.99 -4.24 -18.08
CA SER A 211 5.42 -4.59 -18.05
C SER A 211 6.15 -4.03 -16.82
N TYR A 212 5.83 -2.82 -16.37
CA TYR A 212 6.40 -2.26 -15.14
C TYR A 212 5.90 -3.02 -13.91
N LEU A 213 4.60 -3.28 -13.85
CA LEU A 213 3.99 -4.02 -12.74
C LEU A 213 4.52 -5.45 -12.62
N SER A 214 4.75 -6.16 -13.73
CA SER A 214 5.31 -7.52 -13.70
C SER A 214 6.73 -7.59 -13.13
N THR A 215 7.44 -6.46 -13.12
CA THR A 215 8.77 -6.34 -12.50
C THR A 215 8.70 -5.73 -11.10
N GLY A 216 7.50 -5.58 -10.52
CA GLY A 216 7.28 -5.02 -9.20
C GLY A 216 7.28 -3.48 -9.13
N THR A 217 7.27 -2.79 -10.27
CA THR A 217 7.41 -1.34 -10.34
C THR A 217 6.03 -0.69 -10.47
N PRO A 218 5.57 0.10 -9.46
CA PRO A 218 4.29 0.78 -9.54
C PRO A 218 4.34 1.95 -10.53
N VAL A 219 3.17 2.35 -11.06
CA VAL A 219 3.07 3.36 -12.11
C VAL A 219 2.13 4.48 -11.71
N ARG A 220 2.63 5.72 -11.68
CA ARG A 220 1.79 6.90 -11.49
C ARG A 220 1.12 7.27 -12.80
N VAL A 221 -0.18 7.52 -12.77
CA VAL A 221 -0.95 7.97 -13.94
C VAL A 221 -1.67 9.28 -13.62
N TRP A 222 -1.84 10.11 -14.66
CA TRP A 222 -2.56 11.37 -14.57
C TRP A 222 -3.97 11.20 -15.11
N MET A 223 -4.95 11.71 -14.38
CA MET A 223 -6.36 11.65 -14.76
C MET A 223 -7.08 12.96 -14.51
N ILE A 224 -8.30 12.96 -15.02
CA ILE A 224 -9.37 13.92 -14.77
C ILE A 224 -10.48 13.22 -14.02
N HIS A 225 -11.13 13.97 -13.12
CA HIS A 225 -12.25 13.51 -12.31
C HIS A 225 -13.45 14.44 -12.21
N HIS A 226 -13.43 15.55 -12.94
CA HIS A 226 -14.56 16.47 -13.06
C HIS A 226 -14.68 17.01 -14.48
N ASP A 227 -15.89 17.36 -14.89
CA ASP A 227 -16.15 18.16 -16.09
C ASP A 227 -15.52 19.57 -15.98
N GLY A 228 -15.56 20.34 -17.06
CA GLY A 228 -15.16 21.75 -17.04
C GLY A 228 -13.86 22.05 -17.78
N PHE A 229 -13.18 21.04 -18.30
CA PHE A 229 -11.83 21.21 -18.84
C PHE A 229 -11.82 21.88 -20.22
N LYS A 230 -10.66 22.39 -20.60
CA LYS A 230 -10.41 23.01 -21.92
C LYS A 230 -9.69 22.02 -22.84
N THR A 231 -9.56 22.39 -24.12
CA THR A 231 -8.87 21.60 -25.16
C THR A 231 -7.58 20.93 -24.69
N PHE A 232 -6.74 21.69 -23.98
CA PHE A 232 -5.52 21.20 -23.34
C PHE A 232 -5.78 21.10 -21.85
N ILE A 233 -5.77 19.88 -21.33
CA ILE A 233 -6.00 19.62 -19.91
C ILE A 233 -4.75 20.02 -19.14
N THR A 234 -4.90 20.99 -18.24
CA THR A 234 -3.86 21.46 -17.32
C THR A 234 -4.08 20.87 -15.93
N GLY A 235 -3.02 20.87 -15.11
CA GLY A 235 -3.13 20.46 -13.72
C GLY A 235 -3.91 21.50 -12.90
N ASP A 236 -5.09 21.11 -12.42
CA ASP A 236 -5.91 21.88 -11.48
C ASP A 236 -6.78 20.95 -10.62
N TRP A 237 -7.73 21.51 -9.88
CA TRP A 237 -8.62 20.79 -8.95
C TRP A 237 -9.46 19.68 -9.61
N ARG A 238 -9.64 19.70 -10.94
CA ARG A 238 -10.36 18.68 -11.72
C ARG A 238 -9.49 17.50 -12.11
N SER A 239 -8.19 17.59 -11.85
CA SER A 239 -7.20 16.58 -12.18
C SER A 239 -6.66 15.89 -10.93
N HIS A 240 -6.13 14.69 -11.09
CA HIS A 240 -5.61 13.90 -9.97
C HIS A 240 -4.50 12.93 -10.40
N PHE A 241 -3.75 12.40 -9.43
CA PHE A 241 -2.77 11.36 -9.65
C PHE A 241 -3.09 10.13 -8.80
N LEU A 242 -3.04 8.97 -9.42
CA LEU A 242 -3.14 7.66 -8.77
C LEU A 242 -1.89 6.86 -9.06
N THR A 243 -1.66 5.82 -8.26
CA THR A 243 -0.58 4.86 -8.49
C THR A 243 -1.17 3.49 -8.77
N ILE A 244 -0.99 3.00 -10.00
CA ILE A 244 -1.35 1.64 -10.39
C ILE A 244 -0.36 0.67 -9.74
N VAL A 245 -0.92 -0.36 -9.09
CA VAL A 245 -0.19 -1.36 -8.28
C VAL A 245 -0.60 -2.80 -8.62
N GLY A 246 -1.46 -3.02 -9.60
CA GLY A 246 -1.82 -4.36 -10.03
C GLY A 246 -2.58 -4.36 -11.34
N HIS A 247 -2.65 -5.53 -11.97
CA HIS A 247 -3.43 -5.69 -13.19
C HIS A 247 -4.06 -7.08 -13.33
N SER A 248 -5.22 -7.10 -13.98
CA SER A 248 -5.88 -8.30 -14.50
C SER A 248 -5.83 -8.28 -16.04
N ALA A 249 -6.73 -9.00 -16.70
CA ALA A 249 -6.86 -9.00 -18.15
C ALA A 249 -7.20 -7.59 -18.68
N ASN A 250 -8.22 -6.95 -18.11
CA ASN A 250 -8.79 -5.68 -18.57
C ASN A 250 -8.98 -4.64 -17.45
N LYS A 251 -8.40 -4.88 -16.27
CA LYS A 251 -8.44 -3.93 -15.14
C LYS A 251 -7.06 -3.60 -14.61
N PHE A 252 -6.97 -2.44 -13.97
CA PHE A 252 -5.86 -2.00 -13.15
C PHE A 252 -6.33 -1.79 -11.71
N LEU A 253 -5.55 -2.26 -10.75
CA LEU A 253 -5.71 -1.96 -9.32
C LEU A 253 -4.85 -0.74 -9.01
N TYR A 254 -5.37 0.21 -8.25
CA TYR A 254 -4.60 1.42 -7.92
C TYR A 254 -4.76 1.84 -6.45
N LEU A 255 -3.81 2.67 -6.01
CA LEU A 255 -3.84 3.42 -4.76
C LEU A 255 -4.19 4.89 -5.06
N ASP A 256 -5.11 5.44 -4.26
CA ASP A 256 -5.60 6.80 -4.33
C ASP A 256 -5.10 7.59 -3.12
N PRO A 257 -4.32 8.66 -3.29
CA PRO A 257 -3.88 9.48 -2.16
C PRO A 257 -5.00 10.37 -1.60
N TRP A 258 -6.17 10.46 -2.25
CA TRP A 258 -7.30 11.23 -1.75
C TRP A 258 -8.20 10.35 -0.87
N PRO A 259 -8.37 10.65 0.43
CA PRO A 259 -9.32 9.95 1.29
C PRO A 259 -10.73 9.91 0.68
N HIS A 260 -11.29 8.71 0.54
CA HIS A 260 -12.60 8.46 -0.05
C HIS A 260 -12.76 8.77 -1.54
N GLY A 261 -11.72 9.26 -2.23
CA GLY A 261 -11.75 9.45 -3.69
C GLY A 261 -12.10 8.15 -4.40
N SER A 262 -11.59 7.03 -3.87
CA SER A 262 -11.86 5.68 -4.35
C SER A 262 -12.37 4.76 -3.26
N ARG A 263 -13.07 3.69 -3.64
CA ARG A 263 -13.45 2.62 -2.72
C ARG A 263 -13.44 1.27 -3.43
N LEU A 264 -12.83 0.27 -2.79
CA LEU A 264 -12.78 -1.11 -3.26
C LEU A 264 -13.04 -2.07 -2.10
N ASP A 265 -13.89 -3.06 -2.32
CA ASP A 265 -13.99 -4.21 -1.42
C ASP A 265 -12.86 -5.20 -1.78
N TYR A 266 -11.68 -4.94 -1.20
CA TYR A 266 -10.47 -5.70 -1.47
C TYR A 266 -10.50 -7.04 -0.74
N ASP A 267 -10.21 -8.10 -1.47
CA ASP A 267 -10.24 -9.51 -1.04
C ASP A 267 -8.89 -10.20 -1.34
N GLY A 268 -7.82 -9.40 -1.36
CA GLY A 268 -6.45 -9.87 -1.39
C GLY A 268 -5.75 -9.75 -0.03
N GLY A 269 -4.49 -10.17 -0.01
CA GLY A 269 -3.63 -10.21 1.16
C GLY A 269 -4.11 -11.20 2.21
N MET A 270 -3.93 -10.86 3.49
CA MET A 270 -4.11 -11.77 4.64
C MET A 270 -5.35 -11.49 5.50
N TYR A 271 -6.17 -10.51 5.12
CA TYR A 271 -7.40 -10.16 5.84
C TYR A 271 -8.61 -10.75 5.14
N ALA A 272 -9.72 -10.88 5.87
CA ALA A 272 -11.01 -11.09 5.23
C ALA A 272 -11.34 -9.88 4.34
N LYS A 273 -12.17 -10.10 3.30
CA LYS A 273 -12.66 -9.06 2.41
C LYS A 273 -13.03 -7.78 3.18
N THR A 274 -12.34 -6.69 2.86
CA THR A 274 -12.44 -5.43 3.59
C THR A 274 -12.58 -4.27 2.62
N ARG A 275 -13.47 -3.34 2.95
CA ARG A 275 -13.61 -2.09 2.20
C ARG A 275 -12.44 -1.16 2.50
N ASN A 276 -11.69 -0.78 1.47
CA ASN A 276 -10.63 0.22 1.55
C ASN A 276 -11.02 1.49 0.81
N VAL A 277 -10.79 2.66 1.41
CA VAL A 277 -11.18 3.99 0.87
C VAL A 277 -10.06 4.74 0.14
N PHE A 278 -8.93 4.07 -0.08
CA PHE A 278 -7.76 4.54 -0.80
C PHE A 278 -7.40 3.59 -1.94
N MET A 279 -8.28 2.66 -2.29
CA MET A 279 -8.07 1.68 -3.35
C MET A 279 -9.26 1.69 -4.31
N GLY A 280 -8.99 1.41 -5.58
CA GLY A 280 -10.01 1.30 -6.60
C GLY A 280 -9.54 0.51 -7.81
N GLU A 281 -10.44 0.35 -8.76
CA GLU A 281 -10.16 -0.29 -10.05
C GLU A 281 -10.36 0.71 -11.19
N LEU A 282 -9.50 0.63 -12.19
CA LEU A 282 -9.73 1.19 -13.51
C LEU A 282 -9.97 0.05 -14.48
N GLU A 283 -10.81 0.28 -15.47
CA GLU A 283 -11.16 -0.68 -16.51
C GLU A 283 -10.91 -0.07 -17.90
N TYR A 284 -10.72 -0.96 -18.87
CA TYR A 284 -10.65 -0.61 -20.27
C TYR A 284 -11.26 -1.74 -21.10
N ASP A 285 -11.89 -1.38 -22.21
CA ASP A 285 -12.39 -2.33 -23.18
C ASP A 285 -11.36 -2.49 -24.30
N MET A 286 -10.82 -3.71 -24.45
CA MET A 286 -9.84 -4.01 -25.48
C MET A 286 -10.39 -3.84 -26.91
N ALA A 287 -11.70 -3.93 -27.10
CA ALA A 287 -12.37 -3.66 -28.37
C ALA A 287 -12.63 -2.17 -28.62
N HIS A 288 -12.68 -1.36 -27.56
CA HIS A 288 -13.09 0.06 -27.59
C HIS A 288 -12.09 0.98 -26.86
N LEU A 289 -10.80 0.87 -27.20
CA LEU A 289 -9.72 1.64 -26.55
C LEU A 289 -9.81 3.15 -26.81
N GLU A 290 -10.60 3.60 -27.78
CA GLU A 290 -10.95 5.00 -28.01
C GLU A 290 -11.73 5.63 -26.85
N LEU A 291 -12.32 4.81 -25.96
CA LEU A 291 -12.99 5.23 -24.72
C LEU A 291 -12.02 5.39 -23.54
N GLY A 292 -10.76 4.99 -23.74
CA GLY A 292 -9.66 5.13 -22.78
C GLY A 292 -9.71 4.14 -21.62
N ILE A 293 -8.95 4.47 -20.58
CA ILE A 293 -8.94 3.76 -19.29
C ILE A 293 -9.69 4.63 -18.29
N GLY A 294 -10.65 4.07 -17.57
CA GLY A 294 -11.44 4.84 -16.61
C GLY A 294 -12.08 3.99 -15.52
N SER A 295 -12.81 4.62 -14.60
CA SER A 295 -13.48 3.90 -13.53
C SER A 295 -14.56 2.94 -14.06
N PRO A 296 -14.79 1.80 -13.39
CA PRO A 296 -15.88 0.88 -13.73
C PRO A 296 -17.25 1.52 -13.59
N ALA A 297 -18.23 0.93 -14.29
CA ALA A 297 -19.63 1.15 -13.97
C ALA A 297 -19.91 0.71 -12.52
N GLY A 298 -20.58 1.54 -11.74
CA GLY A 298 -20.94 1.22 -10.34
C GLY A 298 -19.80 1.32 -9.32
N LYS A 299 -18.71 2.05 -9.61
CA LYS A 299 -17.69 2.38 -8.61
C LYS A 299 -18.27 3.02 -7.34
N LEU A 300 -17.60 2.79 -6.22
CA LEU A 300 -18.09 3.13 -4.88
C LEU A 300 -17.47 4.42 -4.30
N GLY A 301 -16.47 5.00 -4.97
CA GLY A 301 -15.74 6.19 -4.55
C GLY A 301 -16.49 7.49 -4.83
N LEU A 302 -15.95 8.61 -4.33
CA LEU A 302 -16.48 9.94 -4.62
C LEU A 302 -16.22 10.40 -6.06
N HIS A 303 -15.21 9.85 -6.72
CA HIS A 303 -14.74 10.33 -8.00
C HIS A 303 -14.87 9.32 -9.13
N ASP A 304 -15.09 9.89 -10.31
CA ASP A 304 -15.02 9.24 -11.61
C ASP A 304 -13.64 9.52 -12.17
N TYR A 305 -12.94 8.54 -12.71
CA TYR A 305 -11.61 8.78 -13.27
C TYR A 305 -11.56 8.43 -14.75
N LYS A 306 -10.86 9.26 -15.53
CA LYS A 306 -10.41 8.98 -16.90
C LYS A 306 -8.92 9.27 -17.01
N VAL A 307 -8.11 8.24 -17.31
CA VAL A 307 -6.65 8.37 -17.41
C VAL A 307 -6.29 9.10 -18.70
N ILE A 308 -5.68 10.27 -18.57
CA ILE A 308 -5.31 11.13 -19.70
C ILE A 308 -3.84 11.03 -20.07
N ALA A 309 -2.98 10.59 -19.15
CA ALA A 309 -1.57 10.35 -19.42
C ALA A 309 -0.96 9.29 -18.50
N GLY A 310 0.04 8.61 -19.02
CA GLY A 310 0.86 7.59 -18.35
C GLY A 310 2.10 7.27 -19.19
N PRO A 311 2.87 6.23 -18.87
CA PRO A 311 4.07 5.85 -19.63
C PRO A 311 3.79 5.42 -21.07
#